data_AF-A0A9D9Q7X5-F1
#
_entry.id   AF-A0A9D9Q7X5-F1
#
_cell.length_a   1.000
_cell.length_b   1.000
_cell.length_c   1.000
_cell.angle_alpha   90.00
_cell.angle_beta   90.00
_cell.angle_gamma   90.00
#
_symmetry.space_group_name_H-M   'P 1'
#
loop_
_entity.id
_entity.type
_entity.pdbx_description
1 polymer ?
#
loop_
_entity_poly.entity_id
_entity_poly.type
_entity_poly.pdbx_seq_one_letter_code
_entity_poly.pdbx_strand_id
1 'polypeptide(L)'
;MKKFLIVLMALAVLATGAFAKAKQDSKVIKVGIVNNPPSESGYREANVADMEKVFSEANGYQAYTFYSLKNDEQLNAASQFITDGVDYLLISAAATDGWDGVLKRAKEAGIKVFLFDRMMNVDESLYECAVVSNMADEGKTAVDWLKAQKLPVYNVIHIQGAMGSDAQIGRTGALDKEFAAGTMKKVVQQTATWDEAEAKKIVESVINSGAKFNVIYAENDGMAKGAVAALDEA
;
A
#
# COMPACT_ATOMS: atom_id res chain seq x y z
N MET A 1 -39.23 -17.91 74.70
CA MET A 1 -39.74 -18.53 73.46
C MET A 1 -40.76 -17.60 72.82
N LYS A 2 -40.55 -17.24 71.55
CA LYS A 2 -41.50 -16.60 70.61
C LYS A 2 -41.96 -15.18 70.96
N LYS A 3 -41.93 -14.16 70.08
CA LYS A 3 -41.32 -13.87 68.78
C LYS A 3 -41.52 -12.36 68.60
N PHE A 4 -40.49 -11.65 68.16
CA PHE A 4 -40.48 -10.22 67.84
C PHE A 4 -41.53 -9.86 66.78
N LEU A 5 -42.17 -8.69 66.92
CA LEU A 5 -42.72 -7.94 65.78
C LEU A 5 -42.36 -6.45 65.96
N ILE A 6 -41.32 -6.03 65.25
CA ILE A 6 -40.94 -4.63 65.06
C ILE A 6 -41.71 -4.13 63.84
N VAL A 7 -42.57 -3.13 64.01
CA VAL A 7 -43.19 -2.39 62.91
C VAL A 7 -42.22 -1.25 62.57
N LEU A 8 -41.44 -1.43 61.50
CA LEU A 8 -40.59 -0.39 60.94
C LEU A 8 -41.37 0.36 59.85
N MET A 9 -41.59 1.66 60.06
CA MET A 9 -41.97 2.61 59.00
C MET A 9 -40.82 2.68 57.98
N ALA A 10 -41.05 2.22 56.76
CA ALA A 10 -40.15 2.45 55.65
C ALA A 10 -40.48 3.81 55.01
N LEU A 11 -39.65 4.83 55.30
CA LEU A 11 -39.61 6.06 54.53
C LEU A 11 -39.08 5.74 53.13
N ALA A 12 -39.85 6.12 52.10
CA ALA A 12 -39.40 6.15 50.73
C ALA A 12 -38.39 7.29 50.53
N VAL A 13 -37.18 6.96 50.10
CA VAL A 13 -36.25 7.92 49.47
C VAL A 13 -35.97 7.43 48.06
N LEU A 14 -36.62 8.07 47.10
CA LEU A 14 -36.31 8.01 45.68
C LEU A 14 -34.94 8.69 45.47
N ALA A 15 -33.89 7.90 45.32
CA ALA A 15 -32.61 8.38 44.81
C ALA A 15 -32.56 8.14 43.29
N THR A 16 -33.01 9.14 42.53
CA THR A 16 -32.73 9.25 41.08
C THR A 16 -31.25 9.54 40.88
N GLY A 17 -30.44 8.48 40.85
CA GLY A 17 -29.03 8.56 40.46
C GLY A 17 -28.91 8.65 38.95
N ALA A 18 -28.98 9.87 38.41
CA ALA A 18 -28.50 10.14 37.07
C ALA A 18 -26.98 9.91 37.04
N PHE A 19 -26.55 8.73 36.59
CA PHE A 19 -25.18 8.54 36.13
C PHE A 19 -25.02 9.35 34.85
N ALA A 20 -24.63 10.62 34.99
CA ALA A 20 -24.02 11.36 33.90
C ALA A 20 -22.71 10.63 33.55
N LYS A 21 -22.74 9.85 32.48
CA LYS A 21 -21.54 9.31 31.85
C LYS A 21 -20.73 10.51 31.41
N ALA A 22 -19.68 10.84 32.18
CA ALA A 22 -18.71 11.85 31.78
C ALA A 22 -18.23 11.47 30.38
N LYS A 23 -18.59 12.30 29.39
CA LYS A 23 -18.07 12.19 28.04
C LYS A 23 -16.58 12.47 28.17
N GLN A 24 -15.79 11.40 28.21
CA GLN A 24 -14.35 11.50 28.09
C GLN A 24 -14.14 12.22 26.75
N ASP A 25 -13.66 13.46 26.79
CA ASP A 25 -13.22 14.17 25.59
C ASP A 25 -12.02 13.37 25.03
N SER A 26 -12.33 12.35 24.24
CA SER A 26 -11.31 11.57 23.54
C SER A 26 -10.66 12.52 22.56
N LYS A 27 -9.41 12.90 22.83
CA LYS A 27 -8.60 13.71 21.91
C LYS A 27 -8.68 13.06 20.52
N VAL A 28 -9.20 13.80 19.54
CA VAL A 28 -9.23 13.37 18.14
C VAL A 28 -7.79 13.16 17.68
N ILE A 29 -7.52 11.99 17.09
CA ILE A 29 -6.19 11.64 16.60
C ILE A 29 -6.02 12.17 15.18
N LYS A 30 -5.00 13.00 14.94
CA LYS A 30 -4.70 13.53 13.61
C LYS A 30 -3.75 12.60 12.86
N VAL A 31 -4.13 12.21 11.65
CA VAL A 31 -3.37 11.24 10.85
C VAL A 31 -3.13 11.82 9.46
N GLY A 32 -1.86 12.02 9.09
CA GLY A 32 -1.46 12.30 7.72
C GLY A 32 -1.29 10.99 6.95
N ILE A 33 -1.91 10.87 5.78
CA ILE A 33 -1.85 9.68 4.91
C ILE A 33 -1.31 10.13 3.55
N VAL A 34 -0.11 9.68 3.22
CA VAL A 34 0.51 9.88 1.91
C VAL A 34 0.47 8.56 1.16
N ASN A 35 -0.17 8.55 0.00
CA ASN A 35 -0.45 7.32 -0.72
C ASN A 35 -0.48 7.55 -2.24
N ASN A 36 -0.59 6.47 -2.99
CA ASN A 36 -0.84 6.49 -4.42
C ASN A 36 -2.35 6.56 -4.70
N PRO A 37 -2.78 7.12 -5.84
CA PRO A 37 -4.20 7.34 -6.12
C PRO A 37 -4.96 6.02 -6.33
N PRO A 38 -6.26 5.95 -5.96
CA PRO A 38 -7.12 4.79 -6.23
C PRO A 38 -7.08 4.30 -7.67
N SER A 39 -6.94 5.22 -8.63
CA SER A 39 -6.86 4.91 -10.05
C SER A 39 -5.58 4.18 -10.49
N GLU A 40 -4.58 4.03 -9.61
CA GLU A 40 -3.37 3.24 -9.92
C GLU A 40 -3.70 1.78 -10.18
N SER A 41 -4.57 1.18 -9.37
CA SER A 41 -4.90 -0.25 -9.45
C SER A 41 -6.13 -0.58 -8.61
N GLY A 42 -6.81 -1.69 -8.93
CA GLY A 42 -7.92 -2.19 -8.10
C GLY A 42 -7.50 -2.54 -6.66
N TYR A 43 -6.24 -2.93 -6.45
CA TYR A 43 -5.69 -3.08 -5.10
C TYR A 43 -5.64 -1.73 -4.37
N ARG A 44 -5.17 -0.67 -5.03
CA ARG A 44 -5.06 0.66 -4.42
C ARG A 44 -6.45 1.24 -4.13
N GLU A 45 -7.42 1.02 -5.01
CA GLU A 45 -8.82 1.39 -4.78
C GLU A 45 -9.36 0.76 -3.47
N ALA A 46 -9.21 -0.55 -3.30
CA ALA A 46 -9.63 -1.24 -2.08
C ALA A 46 -8.85 -0.76 -0.84
N ASN A 47 -7.53 -0.58 -0.96
CA ASN A 47 -6.67 -0.08 0.10
C ASN A 47 -7.11 1.31 0.59
N VAL A 48 -7.38 2.25 -0.32
CA VAL A 48 -7.83 3.59 0.03
C VAL A 48 -9.21 3.55 0.69
N ALA A 49 -10.14 2.77 0.17
CA ALA A 49 -11.47 2.62 0.76
C ALA A 49 -11.41 2.10 2.22
N ASP A 50 -10.54 1.12 2.50
CA ASP A 50 -10.33 0.61 3.84
C ASP A 50 -9.68 1.65 4.76
N MET A 51 -8.70 2.42 4.27
CA MET A 51 -8.09 3.51 5.03
C MET A 51 -9.11 4.59 5.38
N GLU A 52 -9.94 5.04 4.43
CA GLU A 52 -10.98 6.05 4.66
C GLU A 52 -12.03 5.58 5.67
N LYS A 53 -12.40 4.29 5.63
CA LYS A 53 -13.31 3.68 6.60
C LYS A 53 -12.70 3.68 8.01
N VAL A 54 -11.43 3.30 8.14
CA VAL A 54 -10.74 3.21 9.44
C VAL A 54 -10.47 4.61 10.00
N PHE A 55 -9.84 5.49 9.23
CA PHE A 55 -9.41 6.82 9.66
C PHE A 55 -10.49 7.88 9.44
N SER A 56 -11.68 7.63 10.01
CA SER A 56 -12.84 8.52 9.94
C SER A 56 -13.11 9.22 11.27
N GLU A 57 -13.86 10.33 11.22
CA GLU A 57 -14.30 11.06 12.42
C GLU A 57 -15.11 10.18 13.36
N ALA A 58 -15.93 9.28 12.80
CA ALA A 58 -16.73 8.32 13.57
C ALA A 58 -15.87 7.37 14.41
N ASN A 59 -14.64 7.11 13.99
CA ASN A 59 -13.67 6.27 14.69
C ASN A 59 -12.68 7.10 15.54
N GLY A 60 -12.89 8.41 15.67
CA GLY A 60 -12.06 9.29 16.50
C GLY A 60 -10.82 9.84 15.79
N TYR A 61 -10.76 9.79 14.45
CA TYR A 61 -9.65 10.28 13.65
C TYR A 61 -10.01 11.54 12.86
N GLN A 62 -9.04 12.44 12.71
CA GLN A 62 -9.03 13.49 11.70
C GLN A 62 -7.94 13.14 10.68
N ALA A 63 -8.36 12.63 9.52
CA ALA A 63 -7.43 12.23 8.46
C ALA A 63 -7.15 13.39 7.49
N TYR A 64 -5.88 13.49 7.10
CA TYR A 64 -5.39 14.36 6.03
C TYR A 64 -4.77 13.47 4.97
N THR A 65 -5.44 13.30 3.83
CA THR A 65 -5.00 12.38 2.78
C THR A 65 -4.41 13.13 1.59
N PHE A 66 -3.29 12.65 1.06
CA PHE A 66 -2.72 13.13 -0.19
C PHE A 66 -2.36 11.96 -1.09
N TYR A 67 -2.84 12.02 -2.34
CA TYR A 67 -2.63 10.99 -3.35
C TYR A 67 -1.81 11.52 -4.51
N SER A 68 -0.68 10.89 -4.81
CA SER A 68 0.11 11.19 -6.01
C SER A 68 0.96 9.99 -6.42
N LEU A 69 1.24 9.88 -7.72
CA LEU A 69 2.23 8.95 -8.27
C LEU A 69 3.64 9.56 -8.33
N LYS A 70 3.80 10.83 -7.93
CA LYS A 70 5.10 11.52 -7.96
C LYS A 70 5.66 11.70 -6.55
N ASN A 71 6.91 11.29 -6.39
CA ASN A 71 7.58 11.27 -5.10
C ASN A 71 7.79 12.67 -4.52
N ASP A 72 8.10 13.66 -5.36
CA ASP A 72 8.28 15.07 -4.95
C ASP A 72 6.98 15.68 -4.40
N GLU A 73 5.85 15.41 -5.06
CA GLU A 73 4.52 15.82 -4.58
C GLU A 73 4.19 15.16 -3.22
N GLN A 74 4.50 13.87 -3.07
CA GLN A 74 4.32 13.15 -1.80
C GLN A 74 5.21 13.70 -0.68
N LEU A 75 6.49 14.02 -0.95
CA LEU A 75 7.41 14.63 0.02
C LEU A 75 6.92 16.00 0.50
N ASN A 76 6.35 16.80 -0.41
CA ASN A 76 5.76 18.09 -0.07
C ASN A 76 4.53 17.93 0.84
N ALA A 77 3.64 16.99 0.53
CA ALA A 77 2.48 16.71 1.36
C ALA A 77 2.87 16.21 2.76
N ALA A 78 3.82 15.26 2.85
CA ALA A 78 4.36 14.80 4.13
C ALA A 78 4.94 15.96 4.96
N SER A 79 5.68 16.87 4.31
CA SER A 79 6.22 18.08 4.95
C SER A 79 5.14 19.00 5.49
N GLN A 80 4.04 19.14 4.75
CA GLN A 80 2.90 19.94 5.18
C GLN A 80 2.19 19.30 6.38
N PHE A 81 1.95 17.98 6.35
CA PHE A 81 1.34 17.27 7.48
C PHE A 81 2.19 17.37 8.76
N ILE A 82 3.52 17.34 8.63
CA ILE A 82 4.43 17.59 9.76
C ILE A 82 4.23 19.01 10.31
N THR A 83 4.13 20.00 9.42
CA THR A 83 3.91 21.41 9.80
C THR A 83 2.56 21.63 10.47
N ASP A 84 1.54 20.91 10.00
CA ASP A 84 0.17 20.95 10.55
C ASP A 84 0.03 20.21 11.89
N GLY A 85 1.09 19.52 12.33
CA GLY A 85 1.16 18.84 13.62
C GLY A 85 0.23 17.64 13.71
N VAL A 86 0.22 16.77 12.69
CA VAL A 86 -0.43 15.45 12.80
C VAL A 86 0.24 14.61 13.88
N ASP A 87 -0.51 13.74 14.57
CA ASP A 87 0.07 12.85 15.58
C ASP A 87 0.82 11.67 14.90
N TYR A 88 0.34 11.25 13.72
CA TYR A 88 0.86 10.11 12.96
C TYR A 88 0.99 10.43 11.47
N LEU A 89 1.99 9.86 10.83
CA LEU A 89 2.18 9.91 9.37
C LEU A 89 2.25 8.49 8.81
N LEU A 90 1.33 8.15 7.91
CA LEU A 90 1.22 6.85 7.25
C LEU A 90 1.65 7.03 5.80
N ILE A 91 2.60 6.23 5.32
CA ILE A 91 3.20 6.43 4.00
C ILE A 91 3.28 5.14 3.19
N SER A 92 2.73 5.19 1.99
CA SER A 92 3.05 4.27 0.89
C SER A 92 3.70 5.09 -0.22
N ALA A 93 5.01 4.91 -0.39
CA ALA A 93 5.83 5.79 -1.21
C ALA A 93 5.72 5.52 -2.72
N ALA A 94 5.71 6.58 -3.52
CA ALA A 94 5.83 6.49 -4.97
C ALA A 94 7.21 5.96 -5.39
N ALA A 95 8.28 6.33 -4.66
CA ALA A 95 9.64 5.82 -4.86
C ALA A 95 10.35 5.55 -3.53
N THR A 96 11.36 4.67 -3.55
CA THR A 96 12.09 4.25 -2.33
C THR A 96 12.98 5.34 -1.73
N ASP A 97 13.47 6.28 -2.55
CA ASP A 97 14.54 7.19 -2.18
C ASP A 97 14.03 8.62 -1.91
N GLY A 98 14.85 9.42 -1.22
CA GLY A 98 14.59 10.86 -0.99
C GLY A 98 13.81 11.18 0.30
N TRP A 99 13.50 10.17 1.11
CA TRP A 99 12.66 10.31 2.30
C TRP A 99 13.42 10.71 3.58
N ASP A 100 14.75 10.54 3.66
CA ASP A 100 15.54 10.82 4.86
C ASP A 100 15.26 12.18 5.50
N GLY A 101 15.25 13.24 4.69
CA GLY A 101 15.10 14.61 5.19
C GLY A 101 13.72 14.89 5.77
N VAL A 102 12.65 14.32 5.19
CA VAL A 102 11.29 14.51 5.71
C VAL A 102 11.03 13.65 6.94
N LEU A 103 11.55 12.42 6.98
CA LEU A 103 11.36 11.52 8.12
C LEU A 103 12.16 11.96 9.35
N LYS A 104 13.36 12.52 9.17
CA LYS A 104 14.12 13.15 10.28
C LYS A 104 13.33 14.30 10.90
N ARG A 105 12.71 15.16 10.09
CA ARG A 105 11.85 16.24 10.61
C ARG A 105 10.61 15.72 11.32
N ALA A 106 9.98 14.66 10.83
CA ALA A 106 8.86 14.02 11.53
C ALA A 106 9.29 13.54 12.93
N LYS A 107 10.44 12.86 13.01
CA LYS A 107 11.03 12.37 14.27
C LYS A 107 11.37 13.51 15.23
N GLU A 108 11.98 14.59 14.75
CA GLU A 108 12.27 15.80 15.54
C GLU A 108 11.01 16.48 16.07
N ALA A 109 9.92 16.46 15.29
CA ALA A 109 8.61 16.97 15.70
C ALA A 109 7.83 16.03 16.63
N GLY A 110 8.36 14.83 16.93
CA GLY A 110 7.69 13.82 17.75
C GLY A 110 6.54 13.11 17.04
N ILE A 111 6.46 13.20 15.71
CA ILE A 111 5.44 12.56 14.87
C ILE A 111 5.87 11.13 14.57
N LYS A 112 4.97 10.18 14.81
CA LYS A 112 5.25 8.76 14.58
C LYS A 112 4.97 8.38 13.13
N VAL A 113 5.94 7.77 12.47
CA VAL A 113 5.83 7.37 11.07
C VAL A 113 5.58 5.87 10.96
N PHE A 114 4.61 5.48 10.14
CA PHE A 114 4.31 4.10 9.79
C PHE A 114 4.35 3.93 8.27
N LEU A 115 5.09 2.93 7.80
CA LEU A 115 5.11 2.57 6.39
C LEU A 115 4.04 1.52 6.12
N PHE A 116 3.43 1.57 4.95
CA PHE A 116 2.52 0.52 4.50
C PHE A 116 2.66 0.29 3.00
N ASP A 117 2.39 -0.94 2.57
CA ASP A 117 2.49 -1.43 1.18
C ASP A 117 3.92 -1.43 0.60
N ARG A 118 4.71 -0.37 0.80
CA ARG A 118 6.02 -0.17 0.16
C ARG A 118 7.08 0.24 1.15
N MET A 119 8.24 -0.41 1.07
CA MET A 119 9.44 -0.03 1.80
C MET A 119 10.12 1.21 1.19
N MET A 120 11.02 1.81 1.97
CA MET A 120 11.89 2.92 1.56
C MET A 120 13.34 2.60 1.91
N ASN A 121 14.28 3.21 1.19
CA ASN A 121 15.71 3.10 1.46
C ASN A 121 16.14 4.14 2.51
N VAL A 122 15.69 3.93 3.76
CA VAL A 122 15.96 4.82 4.89
C VAL A 122 16.37 4.01 6.12
N ASP A 123 17.02 4.68 7.08
CA ASP A 123 17.36 4.07 8.37
C ASP A 123 16.07 3.66 9.12
N GLU A 124 16.03 2.43 9.64
CA GLU A 124 14.85 1.89 10.32
C GLU A 124 14.45 2.69 11.56
N SER A 125 15.37 3.44 12.17
CA SER A 125 15.06 4.31 13.30
C SER A 125 14.19 5.53 12.94
N LEU A 126 13.90 5.75 11.65
CA LEU A 126 13.09 6.86 11.16
C LEU A 126 11.59 6.52 11.05
N TYR A 127 11.19 5.28 11.31
CA TYR A 127 9.80 4.86 11.37
C TYR A 127 9.57 3.84 12.50
N GLU A 128 8.32 3.70 12.94
CA GLU A 128 7.96 2.82 14.06
C GLU A 128 7.74 1.38 13.60
N CYS A 129 7.13 1.21 12.43
CA CYS A 129 6.79 -0.08 11.85
C CYS A 129 6.49 0.07 10.36
N ALA A 130 6.71 -1.01 9.61
CA ALA A 130 6.30 -1.15 8.23
C ALA A 130 5.35 -2.36 8.08
N VAL A 131 4.16 -2.13 7.54
CA VAL A 131 3.18 -3.19 7.22
C VAL A 131 3.19 -3.40 5.71
N VAL A 132 4.05 -4.29 5.24
CA VAL A 132 4.38 -4.47 3.83
C VAL A 132 4.40 -5.95 3.43
N SER A 133 4.28 -6.21 2.12
CA SER A 133 4.63 -7.50 1.54
C SER A 133 6.14 -7.62 1.30
N ASN A 134 6.66 -8.84 1.27
CA ASN A 134 8.01 -9.07 0.76
C ASN A 134 7.99 -9.13 -0.77
N MET A 135 8.20 -7.97 -1.41
CA MET A 135 8.13 -7.83 -2.87
C MET A 135 9.16 -8.70 -3.62
N ALA A 136 10.33 -8.93 -3.02
CA ALA A 136 11.35 -9.81 -3.60
C ALA A 136 10.93 -11.28 -3.58
N ASP A 137 10.27 -11.72 -2.49
CA ASP A 137 9.73 -13.07 -2.39
C ASP A 137 8.54 -13.27 -3.33
N GLU A 138 7.73 -12.24 -3.58
CA GLU A 138 6.67 -12.28 -4.61
C GLU A 138 7.27 -12.54 -6.00
N GLY A 139 8.29 -11.77 -6.39
CA GLY A 139 9.00 -11.98 -7.66
C GLY A 139 9.63 -13.38 -7.76
N LYS A 140 10.27 -13.83 -6.68
CA LYS A 140 10.82 -15.20 -6.60
C LYS A 140 9.73 -16.25 -6.77
N THR A 141 8.59 -16.08 -6.10
CA THR A 141 7.46 -17.01 -6.18
C THR A 141 6.91 -17.11 -7.59
N ALA A 142 6.75 -15.98 -8.29
CA ALA A 142 6.29 -15.95 -9.67
C ALA A 142 7.27 -16.63 -10.63
N VAL A 143 8.58 -16.38 -10.49
CA VAL A 143 9.62 -17.03 -11.31
C VAL A 143 9.72 -18.53 -11.02
N ASP A 144 9.66 -18.95 -9.76
CA ASP A 144 9.67 -20.36 -9.38
C ASP A 144 8.46 -21.10 -9.95
N TRP A 145 7.27 -20.48 -9.87
CA TRP A 145 6.07 -21.01 -10.50
C TRP A 145 6.22 -21.15 -12.02
N LEU A 146 6.83 -20.16 -12.69
CA LEU A 146 7.09 -20.20 -14.13
C LEU A 146 8.04 -21.34 -14.49
N LYS A 147 9.12 -21.54 -13.73
CA LYS A 147 10.07 -22.64 -13.95
C LYS A 147 9.44 -24.01 -13.73
N ALA A 148 8.51 -24.12 -12.79
CA ALA A 148 7.76 -25.35 -12.54
C ALA A 148 6.88 -25.78 -13.73
N GLN A 149 6.56 -24.86 -14.66
CA GLN A 149 5.84 -25.19 -15.90
C GLN A 149 6.67 -26.02 -16.88
N LYS A 150 8.01 -26.08 -16.71
CA LYS A 150 8.94 -26.87 -17.53
C LYS A 150 8.74 -26.64 -19.04
N LEU A 151 8.53 -25.38 -19.43
CA LEU A 151 8.43 -25.00 -20.84
C LEU A 151 9.75 -25.31 -21.56
N PRO A 152 9.71 -25.72 -22.84
CA PRO A 152 10.91 -26.02 -23.60
C PRO A 152 11.81 -24.79 -23.84
N VAL A 153 11.21 -23.60 -23.82
CA VAL A 153 11.89 -22.31 -23.90
C VAL A 153 11.05 -21.26 -23.15
N TYR A 154 11.69 -20.22 -22.65
CA TYR A 154 11.03 -19.07 -22.03
C TYR A 154 11.40 -17.80 -22.82
N ASN A 155 10.49 -17.31 -23.65
CA ASN A 155 10.60 -16.03 -24.36
C ASN A 155 9.61 -15.06 -23.71
N VAL A 156 10.14 -14.15 -22.91
CA VAL A 156 9.37 -13.39 -21.91
C VAL A 156 9.19 -11.93 -22.33
N ILE A 157 7.94 -11.47 -22.35
CA ILE A 157 7.59 -10.05 -22.28
C ILE A 157 7.52 -9.68 -20.79
N HIS A 158 8.38 -8.78 -20.32
CA HIS A 158 8.37 -8.29 -18.95
C HIS A 158 7.73 -6.89 -18.90
N ILE A 159 6.57 -6.78 -18.27
CA ILE A 159 5.80 -5.54 -18.10
C ILE A 159 5.96 -5.07 -16.65
N GLN A 160 6.77 -4.01 -16.49
CA GLN A 160 7.14 -3.47 -15.19
C GLN A 160 6.16 -2.40 -14.71
N GLY A 161 6.03 -2.26 -13.40
CA GLY A 161 5.31 -1.17 -12.75
C GLY A 161 6.04 0.16 -12.80
N ALA A 162 5.63 1.10 -11.95
CA ALA A 162 6.29 2.40 -11.83
C ALA A 162 7.73 2.23 -11.35
N MET A 163 8.67 2.72 -12.16
CA MET A 163 10.11 2.60 -11.91
C MET A 163 10.50 3.28 -10.60
N GLY A 164 11.34 2.61 -9.81
CA GLY A 164 11.83 3.12 -8.53
C GLY A 164 10.88 2.90 -7.34
N SER A 165 9.72 2.28 -7.57
CA SER A 165 8.86 1.80 -6.49
C SER A 165 9.37 0.47 -5.93
N ASP A 166 9.18 0.25 -4.62
CA ASP A 166 9.57 -0.97 -3.92
C ASP A 166 8.99 -2.24 -4.58
N ALA A 167 7.70 -2.19 -4.94
CA ALA A 167 7.00 -3.28 -5.62
C ALA A 167 7.63 -3.64 -6.98
N GLN A 168 7.95 -2.64 -7.80
CA GLN A 168 8.61 -2.86 -9.09
C GLN A 168 9.99 -3.48 -8.89
N ILE A 169 10.80 -2.91 -7.99
CA ILE A 169 12.17 -3.39 -7.74
C ILE A 169 12.15 -4.84 -7.26
N GLY A 170 11.30 -5.16 -6.29
CA GLY A 170 11.19 -6.50 -5.72
C GLY A 170 10.69 -7.53 -6.73
N ARG A 171 9.63 -7.22 -7.49
CA ARG A 171 9.02 -8.16 -8.45
C ARG A 171 9.87 -8.35 -9.71
N THR A 172 10.71 -7.38 -10.08
CA THR A 172 11.64 -7.48 -11.22
C THR A 172 12.83 -8.41 -10.92
N GLY A 173 13.38 -8.34 -9.71
CA GLY A 173 14.74 -8.82 -9.44
C GLY A 173 14.97 -10.32 -9.67
N ALA A 174 13.96 -11.16 -9.45
CA ALA A 174 14.08 -12.60 -9.72
C ALA A 174 14.15 -12.90 -11.23
N LEU A 175 13.35 -12.21 -12.04
CA LEU A 175 13.29 -12.44 -13.49
C LEU A 175 14.55 -11.91 -14.18
N ASP A 176 15.07 -10.77 -13.73
CA ASP A 176 16.34 -10.21 -14.23
C ASP A 176 17.52 -11.16 -14.02
N LYS A 177 17.54 -11.91 -12.91
CA LYS A 177 18.56 -12.94 -12.67
C LYS A 177 18.49 -14.08 -13.68
N GLU A 178 17.29 -14.51 -14.07
CA GLU A 178 17.10 -15.54 -15.11
C GLU A 178 17.51 -15.03 -16.50
N PHE A 179 17.26 -13.76 -16.79
CA PHE A 179 17.77 -13.12 -18.02
C PHE A 179 19.30 -13.05 -18.04
N ALA A 180 19.92 -12.65 -16.93
CA ALA A 180 21.38 -12.58 -16.83
C ALA A 180 22.05 -13.97 -16.90
N ALA A 181 21.41 -15.00 -16.34
CA ALA A 181 21.87 -16.39 -16.42
C ALA A 181 21.65 -17.03 -17.81
N GLY A 182 20.84 -16.41 -18.67
CA GLY A 182 20.47 -16.95 -19.98
C GLY A 182 19.51 -18.14 -19.92
N THR A 183 18.90 -18.40 -18.77
CA THR A 183 17.89 -19.47 -18.58
C THR A 183 16.52 -19.06 -19.12
N MET A 184 16.24 -17.75 -19.19
CA MET A 184 15.09 -17.16 -19.85
C MET A 184 15.54 -16.08 -20.83
N LYS A 185 14.85 -15.96 -21.97
CA LYS A 185 15.11 -14.93 -22.97
C LYS A 185 14.17 -13.76 -22.77
N LYS A 186 14.74 -12.57 -22.58
CA LYS A 186 14.02 -11.30 -22.64
C LYS A 186 13.65 -10.95 -24.08
N VAL A 187 12.35 -10.93 -24.39
CA VAL A 187 11.81 -10.40 -25.66
C VAL A 187 11.75 -8.88 -25.57
N VAL A 188 11.13 -8.38 -24.50
CA VAL A 188 11.08 -6.96 -24.15
C VAL A 188 11.00 -6.82 -22.64
N GLN A 189 11.46 -5.69 -22.13
CA GLN A 189 11.26 -5.26 -20.75
C GLN A 189 10.97 -3.77 -20.78
N GLN A 190 9.73 -3.41 -20.46
CA GLN A 190 9.23 -2.04 -20.52
C GLN A 190 8.30 -1.80 -19.34
N THR A 191 8.30 -0.57 -18.84
CA THR A 191 7.36 -0.14 -17.82
C THR A 191 6.04 0.26 -18.46
N ALA A 192 4.94 -0.18 -17.86
CA ALA A 192 3.60 0.35 -18.10
C ALA A 192 3.14 1.23 -16.94
N THR A 193 4.00 1.51 -15.95
CA THR A 193 3.69 2.44 -14.85
C THR A 193 2.42 2.08 -14.06
N TRP A 194 2.14 0.78 -13.94
CA TRP A 194 0.91 0.20 -13.36
C TRP A 194 -0.36 0.36 -14.22
N ASP A 195 -0.26 0.94 -15.42
CA ASP A 195 -1.38 1.25 -16.31
C ASP A 195 -1.75 0.09 -17.23
N GLU A 196 -3.05 -0.22 -17.27
CA GLU A 196 -3.61 -1.30 -18.09
C GLU A 196 -3.51 -1.02 -19.60
N ALA A 197 -3.80 0.21 -20.02
CA ALA A 197 -3.79 0.57 -21.44
C ALA A 197 -2.37 0.60 -22.00
N GLU A 198 -1.39 1.03 -21.21
CA GLU A 198 0.02 1.01 -21.61
C GLU A 198 0.55 -0.43 -21.69
N ALA A 199 0.17 -1.30 -20.74
CA ALA A 199 0.52 -2.72 -20.82
C ALA A 199 -0.04 -3.38 -22.09
N LYS A 200 -1.29 -3.04 -22.47
CA LYS A 200 -1.90 -3.49 -23.73
C LYS A 200 -1.06 -3.08 -24.93
N LYS A 201 -0.67 -1.81 -25.04
CA LYS A 201 0.17 -1.30 -26.15
C LYS A 201 1.52 -1.99 -26.24
N ILE A 202 2.17 -2.30 -25.11
CA ILE A 202 3.44 -3.03 -25.09
C ILE A 202 3.27 -4.39 -25.76
N VAL A 203 2.21 -5.12 -25.40
CA VAL A 203 1.96 -6.47 -25.93
C VAL A 203 1.56 -6.43 -27.40
N GLU A 204 0.68 -5.51 -27.80
CA GLU A 204 0.33 -5.27 -29.22
C GLU A 204 1.57 -4.98 -30.07
N SER A 205 2.50 -4.15 -29.56
CA SER A 205 3.75 -3.81 -30.23
C SER A 205 4.62 -5.07 -30.47
N VAL A 206 4.73 -5.94 -29.48
CA VAL A 206 5.47 -7.21 -29.62
C VAL A 206 4.79 -8.13 -30.64
N ILE A 207 3.47 -8.27 -30.60
CA ILE A 207 2.68 -9.06 -31.57
C ILE A 207 2.91 -8.54 -32.99
N ASN A 208 2.74 -7.23 -33.20
CA ASN A 208 2.89 -6.58 -34.50
C ASN A 208 4.33 -6.68 -35.06
N SER A 209 5.34 -6.76 -34.20
CA SER A 209 6.73 -6.97 -34.61
C SER A 209 7.00 -8.38 -35.16
N GLY A 210 6.10 -9.34 -34.92
CA GLY A 210 6.29 -10.75 -35.26
C GLY A 210 7.27 -11.49 -34.34
N ALA A 211 7.77 -10.84 -33.29
CA ALA A 211 8.63 -11.45 -32.29
C ALA A 211 7.92 -12.62 -31.60
N LYS A 212 8.64 -13.74 -31.41
CA LYS A 212 8.09 -14.92 -30.74
C LYS A 212 8.23 -14.78 -29.24
N PHE A 213 7.11 -14.91 -28.53
CA PHE A 213 7.04 -14.98 -27.08
C PHE A 213 6.10 -16.13 -26.68
N ASN A 214 6.24 -16.61 -25.45
CA ASN A 214 5.33 -17.61 -24.87
C ASN A 214 5.08 -17.38 -23.38
N VAL A 215 5.58 -16.26 -22.85
CA VAL A 215 5.38 -15.83 -21.46
C VAL A 215 5.19 -14.31 -21.47
N ILE A 216 4.19 -13.85 -20.73
CA ILE A 216 4.04 -12.46 -20.33
C ILE A 216 4.11 -12.42 -18.80
N TYR A 217 5.07 -11.68 -18.28
CA TYR A 217 5.22 -11.42 -16.86
C TYR A 217 4.82 -9.97 -16.60
N ALA A 218 3.69 -9.76 -15.93
CA ALA A 218 3.20 -8.44 -15.55
C ALA A 218 3.25 -8.29 -14.03
N GLU A 219 3.83 -7.20 -13.54
CA GLU A 219 4.05 -6.98 -12.10
C GLU A 219 2.79 -6.61 -11.30
N ASN A 220 1.63 -6.45 -11.95
CA ASN A 220 0.33 -6.34 -11.28
C ASN A 220 -0.81 -6.88 -12.17
N ASP A 221 -1.99 -7.03 -11.57
CA ASP A 221 -3.19 -7.58 -12.20
C ASP A 221 -3.75 -6.69 -13.32
N GLY A 222 -3.69 -5.36 -13.17
CA GLY A 222 -4.18 -4.43 -14.20
C GLY A 222 -3.38 -4.54 -15.50
N MET A 223 -2.05 -4.56 -15.40
CA MET A 223 -1.18 -4.76 -16.54
C MET A 223 -1.36 -6.17 -17.14
N ALA A 224 -1.62 -7.19 -16.31
CA ALA A 224 -1.95 -8.53 -16.79
C ALA A 224 -3.28 -8.55 -17.58
N LYS A 225 -4.32 -7.82 -17.15
CA LYS A 225 -5.56 -7.65 -17.91
C LYS A 225 -5.31 -6.95 -19.24
N GLY A 226 -4.50 -5.90 -19.26
CA GLY A 226 -4.11 -5.20 -20.48
C GLY A 226 -3.41 -6.14 -21.47
N ALA A 227 -2.54 -7.02 -20.97
CA ALA A 227 -1.89 -8.05 -21.77
C ALA A 227 -2.89 -9.08 -22.32
N VAL A 228 -3.86 -9.54 -21.53
CA VAL A 228 -4.93 -10.44 -21.98
C VAL A 228 -5.76 -9.77 -23.08
N ALA A 229 -6.15 -8.51 -22.90
CA ALA A 229 -6.90 -7.77 -23.91
C ALA A 229 -6.16 -7.65 -25.25
N ALA A 230 -4.83 -7.44 -25.22
CA ALA A 230 -4.01 -7.45 -26.43
C ALA A 230 -3.96 -8.82 -27.12
N LEU A 231 -3.97 -9.91 -26.35
CA LEU A 231 -3.98 -11.28 -26.89
C LEU A 231 -5.34 -11.65 -27.49
N ASP A 232 -6.45 -11.23 -26.87
CA ASP A 232 -7.80 -11.51 -27.36
C ASP A 232 -8.12 -10.78 -28.67
N GLU A 233 -7.45 -9.66 -28.94
CA GLU A 233 -7.64 -8.85 -30.16
C GLU A 233 -6.72 -9.26 -31.33
N ALA A 234 -5.72 -10.11 -31.10
CA ALA A 234 -4.70 -10.51 -32.07
C ALA A 234 -5.06 -11.74 -32.91
#